data_AF-A0AAU7AV23-F1
#
_entry.id   AF-A0AAU7AV23-F1
#
_cell.length_a   1.000
_cell.length_b   1.000
_cell.length_c   1.000
_cell.angle_alpha   90.00
_cell.angle_beta   90.00
_cell.angle_gamma   90.00
#
_symmetry.space_group_name_H-M   'P 1'
#
loop_
_entity.id
_entity.type
_entity.pdbx_description
1 polymer ?
#
loop_
_entity_poly.entity_id
_entity_poly.type
_entity_poly.pdbx_seq_one_letter_code
_entity_poly.pdbx_strand_id
1 'polypeptide(L)' 'MEVMAWFSEDASAFVRRRHRELQRRGTPNAEAYAQIAAELAARPVAGPSLSVRQVRRVIYG' A
#
# COMPACT_ATOMS: atom_id res chain seq x y z
N MET A 1 -6.27 -19.76 -10.32
CA MET A 1 -7.31 -19.06 -9.55
C MET A 1 -6.80 -17.67 -9.21
N GLU A 2 -7.33 -16.67 -9.90
CA GLU A 2 -6.71 -15.35 -10.12
C GLU A 2 -7.31 -14.27 -9.20
N VAL A 3 -7.57 -14.61 -7.94
CA VAL A 3 -8.20 -13.66 -7.00
C VAL A 3 -7.15 -12.70 -6.41
N MET A 4 -5.89 -13.12 -6.37
CA MET A 4 -4.79 -12.31 -5.82
C MET A 4 -4.42 -11.10 -6.72
N ALA A 5 -4.57 -11.23 -8.04
CA ALA A 5 -4.21 -10.17 -8.99
C ALA A 5 -5.19 -8.99 -8.89
N TRP A 6 -6.49 -9.27 -8.87
CA TRP A 6 -7.54 -8.25 -8.78
C TRP A 6 -7.41 -7.41 -7.49
N PHE A 7 -7.25 -8.05 -6.33
CA PHE A 7 -7.06 -7.31 -5.08
C PHE A 7 -5.74 -6.54 -5.01
N SER A 8 -4.70 -7.05 -5.67
CA SER A 8 -3.42 -6.36 -5.74
C SER A 8 -3.49 -5.08 -6.59
N GLU A 9 -4.39 -5.03 -7.58
CA GLU A 9 -4.60 -3.87 -8.43
C GLU A 9 -5.18 -2.68 -7.62
N ASP A 10 -6.24 -2.94 -6.85
CA ASP A 10 -6.84 -1.95 -5.94
C ASP A 10 -5.89 -1.50 -4.83
N ALA A 11 -5.19 -2.46 -4.21
CA ALA A 11 -4.20 -2.15 -3.17
C ALA A 11 -3.05 -1.32 -3.74
N SER A 12 -2.60 -1.61 -4.97
CA SER A 12 -1.50 -0.89 -5.62
C SER A 12 -1.85 0.56 -5.94
N ALA A 13 -3.06 0.78 -6.45
CA ALA A 13 -3.57 2.13 -6.68
C ALA A 13 -3.66 2.94 -5.38
N PHE A 14 -4.14 2.32 -4.29
CA PHE A 14 -4.20 2.95 -2.97
C PHE A 14 -2.81 3.30 -2.43
N VAL A 15 -1.87 2.36 -2.46
CA VAL A 15 -0.47 2.56 -2.03
C VAL A 15 0.14 3.75 -2.75
N ARG A 16 0.04 3.80 -4.09
CA ARG A 16 0.59 4.88 -4.91
C ARG A 16 -0.07 6.23 -4.61
N ARG A 17 -1.38 6.25 -4.33
CA ARG A 17 -2.10 7.48 -3.94
C ARG A 17 -1.65 7.99 -2.57
N ARG A 18 -1.67 7.13 -1.53
CA ARG A 18 -1.28 7.50 -0.17
C ARG A 18 0.19 7.89 -0.07
N HIS A 19 1.07 7.18 -0.76
CA HIS A 19 2.49 7.51 -0.79
C HIS A 19 2.73 8.92 -1.34
N ARG A 20 2.06 9.31 -2.43
CA ARG A 20 2.14 10.68 -2.96
C ARG A 20 1.57 11.72 -1.99
N GLU A 21 0.49 11.40 -1.27
CA GLU A 21 -0.03 12.30 -0.22
C GLU A 21 0.96 12.53 0.92
N LEU A 22 1.62 11.46 1.38
CA LEU A 22 2.61 11.51 2.46
C LEU A 22 3.91 12.20 2.00
N GLN A 23 4.35 11.94 0.76
CA GLN A 23 5.48 12.68 0.17
C GLN A 23 5.20 14.18 0.07
N ARG A 24 3.99 14.58 -0.33
CA ARG A 24 3.59 16.01 -0.37
C ARG A 24 3.60 16.66 1.01
N ARG A 25 3.41 15.88 2.08
CA ARG A 25 3.48 16.35 3.47
C ARG A 25 4.91 16.35 4.03
N GLY A 26 5.90 15.88 3.27
CA GLY A 26 7.28 15.73 3.74
C GLY A 26 7.50 14.55 4.68
N THR A 27 6.58 13.58 4.71
CA THR A 27 6.71 12.39 5.57
C THR A 27 7.88 11.52 5.09
N PRO A 28 8.77 11.08 5.99
CA PRO A 28 9.86 10.17 5.64
C PRO A 28 9.35 8.88 5.01
N ASN A 29 10.03 8.37 3.99
CA ASN A 29 9.62 7.16 3.27
C ASN A 29 9.39 5.96 4.21
N ALA A 30 10.23 5.78 5.23
CA ALA A 30 10.10 4.68 6.19
C ALA A 30 8.78 4.75 6.98
N GLU A 31 8.41 5.95 7.44
CA GLU A 31 7.17 6.21 8.16
C GLU A 31 5.97 6.09 7.22
N ALA A 32 6.10 6.59 5.99
CA ALA A 32 5.07 6.47 4.98
C ALA A 32 4.75 5.00 4.65
N TYR A 33 5.76 4.13 4.52
CA TYR A 33 5.53 2.70 4.28
C TYR A 33 4.84 2.00 5.44
N ALA A 34 5.25 2.31 6.68
CA ALA A 34 4.63 1.77 7.88
C ALA A 34 3.16 2.19 8.00
N GLN A 35 2.88 3.47 7.76
CA GLN A 35 1.54 4.03 7.82
C GLN A 35 0.63 3.44 6.73
N ILE A 36 1.11 3.35 5.49
CA ILE A 36 0.35 2.75 4.38
C ILE A 36 0.05 1.27 4.64
N ALA A 37 1.01 0.51 5.18
CA ALA A 37 0.80 -0.89 5.53
C ALA A 37 -0.20 -1.06 6.68
N ALA A 38 -0.14 -0.20 7.69
CA ALA A 38 -1.11 -0.19 8.80
C ALA A 38 -2.52 0.18 8.31
N GLU A 39 -2.64 1.18 7.44
CA GLU A 39 -3.92 1.57 6.83
C GLU A 39 -4.51 0.47 5.95
N LEU A 40 -3.66 -0.27 5.23
CA LEU A 40 -4.10 -1.43 4.45
C LEU A 40 -4.53 -2.59 5.34
N ALA A 41 -3.79 -2.87 6.42
CA ALA A 41 -4.14 -3.92 7.38
C ALA A 41 -5.44 -3.59 8.14
N ALA A 42 -5.72 -2.31 8.39
CA ALA A 42 -6.95 -1.84 9.01
C ALA A 42 -8.14 -1.78 8.03
N ARG A 43 -7.91 -1.89 6.72
CA ARG A 43 -8.98 -1.78 5.73
C ARG A 43 -9.63 -3.15 5.48
N PRO A 44 -10.96 -3.28 5.59
CA PRO A 44 -11.68 -4.53 5.36
C PRO A 44 -11.93 -4.81 3.86
N VAL A 45 -11.12 -4.26 2.96
CA VAL A 45 -11.26 -4.57 1.53
C VAL A 45 -10.72 -5.98 1.34
N ALA A 46 -11.49 -6.86 0.69
CA ALA A 46 -11.34 -8.31 0.62
C ALA A 46 -10.04 -8.86 -0.03
N GLY A 47 -8.96 -8.09 -0.03
CA GLY A 47 -7.62 -8.51 -0.41
C GLY A 47 -6.74 -8.87 0.78
N PRO A 48 -5.68 -9.68 0.58
CA PRO A 48 -4.72 -9.98 1.62
C PRO A 48 -4.04 -8.69 2.11
N SER A 49 -3.96 -8.52 3.43
CA SER A 49 -3.22 -7.43 4.09
C SER A 49 -1.78 -7.39 3.57
N LEU A 50 -1.40 -6.31 2.89
CA LEU A 50 -0.04 -6.17 2.36
C LEU A 50 0.93 -5.78 3.48
N SER A 51 2.00 -6.55 3.63
CA SER A 51 3.12 -6.18 4.50
C SER A 51 3.89 -4.98 3.94
N VAL A 52 4.62 -4.25 4.79
CA VAL A 52 5.51 -3.13 4.41
C VAL A 52 6.43 -3.49 3.22
N ARG A 53 6.93 -4.73 3.17
CA ARG A 53 7.74 -5.24 2.05
C ARG A 53 6.97 -5.25 0.72
N GLN A 54 5.71 -5.67 0.72
CA GLN A 54 4.87 -5.71 -0.47
C GLN A 54 4.49 -4.29 -0.91
N VAL A 55 4.21 -3.39 0.04
CA VAL A 55 3.99 -1.95 -0.23
C VAL A 55 5.20 -1.35 -0.96
N ARG A 56 6.43 -1.62 -0.49
CA ARG A 56 7.64 -1.15 -1.19
C ARG A 56 7.74 -1.72 -2.60
N ARG A 57 7.45 -3.01 -2.78
CA ARG A 57 7.47 -3.65 -4.10
C ARG A 57 6.47 -3.03 -5.08
N VAL A 58 5.31 -2.57 -4.60
CA VAL A 58 4.30 -1.89 -5.41
C VAL A 58 4.72 -0.46 -5.83
N ILE A 59 5.52 0.20 -5.00
CA ILE A 59 6.00 1.57 -5.24
C ILE A 59 7.19 1.56 -6.21
N TYR A 60 8.08 0.58 -6.10
CA TYR A 60 9.32 0.48 -6.87
C TYR A 60 9.29 -0.53 -8.01
N GLY A 61 8.30 -1.42 -8.02
CA GLY A 61 8.10 -2.44 -9.04
C GLY A 61 7.10 -2.03 -10.11
#